data_AF-A0A168REK4-F1
#
_entry.id   AF-A0A168REK4-F1
#
_cell.length_a   1.000
_cell.length_b   1.000
_cell.length_c   1.000
_cell.angle_alpha   90.00
_cell.angle_beta   90.00
_cell.angle_gamma   90.00
#
_symmetry.space_group_name_H-M   'P 1'
#
loop_
_entity.id
_entity.type
_entity.pdbx_description
1 polymer ?
#
loop_
_entity_poly.entity_id
_entity_poly.type
_entity_poly.pdbx_seq_one_letter_code
_entity_poly.pdbx_strand_id
1 'polypeptide(L)'
;MLLKKEIENHQHDLDTFLREYIKKYKNKLLQFGKDGNLYFWSKYKKDKMLVSINIQQIDLENDEQFDNTMKLIKNALDTAFKDINKKFPKKHSDDYELIKGENSIINKIENLIFYERDSINDIFDLISKVFISILEGHKFRNGNKRFCFFFLICLLFNFNFYFKASNFDSIKKENTYLTEISYKQENDLFCFVTRLSNRTFEDLKLLLDPRNKDDNNQVQQMISNCWTIINNKDFNLSTDIRQTKVKKEIKEWIQKNSLFSKIW
;
A
#
# COMPACT_ATOMS: atom_id res chain seq x y z
N MET A 1 12.44 6.70 -5.97
CA MET A 1 12.34 5.87 -7.19
C MET A 1 11.08 6.29 -7.91
N LEU A 2 11.17 6.62 -9.21
CA LEU A 2 10.08 7.07 -10.07
C LEU A 2 10.08 6.23 -11.35
N LEU A 3 8.94 6.08 -12.01
CA LEU A 3 8.90 5.44 -13.34
C LEU A 3 9.41 6.40 -14.42
N LYS A 4 9.96 5.86 -15.51
CA LYS A 4 10.37 6.63 -16.70
C LYS A 4 9.22 7.50 -17.23
N LYS A 5 8.03 6.93 -17.40
CA LYS A 5 6.82 7.65 -17.82
C LYS A 5 6.46 8.81 -16.88
N GLU A 6 6.63 8.61 -15.57
CA GLU A 6 6.41 9.66 -14.57
C GLU A 6 7.42 10.81 -14.73
N ILE A 7 8.69 10.50 -15.02
CA ILE A 7 9.73 11.49 -15.28
C ILE A 7 9.48 12.23 -16.60
N GLU A 8 9.09 11.52 -17.66
CA GLU A 8 8.78 12.10 -18.97
C GLU A 8 7.59 13.07 -18.90
N ASN A 9 6.54 12.71 -18.16
CA ASN A 9 5.39 13.60 -17.91
C ASN A 9 5.76 14.88 -17.15
N HIS A 10 6.91 14.90 -16.47
CA HIS A 10 7.39 16.02 -15.67
C HIS A 10 8.76 16.55 -16.12
N GLN A 11 9.22 16.27 -17.34
CA GLN A 11 10.59 16.57 -17.78
C GLN A 11 11.01 18.04 -17.63
N HIS A 12 10.07 18.98 -17.78
CA HIS A 12 10.31 20.41 -17.63
C HIS A 12 10.10 20.94 -16.20
N ASP A 13 9.58 20.10 -15.29
CA ASP A 13 9.08 20.54 -13.99
C ASP A 13 9.29 19.52 -12.86
N LEU A 14 10.23 18.57 -13.04
CA LEU A 14 10.48 17.48 -12.09
C LEU A 14 10.82 18.03 -10.70
N ASP A 15 11.54 19.14 -10.65
CA ASP A 15 11.91 19.82 -9.42
C ASP A 15 10.67 20.38 -8.69
N THR A 16 9.72 20.97 -9.43
CA THR A 16 8.44 21.44 -8.88
C THR A 16 7.55 20.28 -8.46
N PHE A 17 7.44 19.22 -9.26
CA PHE A 17 6.71 18.01 -8.90
C PHE A 17 7.23 17.44 -7.57
N LEU A 18 8.55 17.29 -7.43
CA LEU A 18 9.16 16.84 -6.17
C LEU A 18 8.86 17.80 -5.02
N ARG A 19 8.94 19.12 -5.26
CA ARG A 19 8.61 20.14 -4.25
C ARG A 19 7.17 20.03 -3.79
N GLU A 20 6.23 19.91 -4.72
CA GLU A 20 4.80 19.78 -4.43
C GLU A 20 4.49 18.47 -3.70
N TYR A 21 5.07 17.35 -4.17
CA TYR A 21 4.91 16.05 -3.52
C TYR A 21 5.45 16.07 -2.08
N ILE A 22 6.62 16.68 -1.86
CA ILE A 22 7.19 16.83 -0.52
C ILE A 22 6.29 17.70 0.35
N LYS A 23 5.88 18.88 -0.14
CA LYS A 23 4.97 19.79 0.60
C LYS A 23 3.64 19.12 0.96
N LYS A 24 3.04 18.38 0.01
CA LYS A 24 1.71 17.78 0.17
C LYS A 24 1.70 16.57 1.09
N TYR A 25 2.73 15.73 1.03
CA TYR A 25 2.69 14.42 1.66
C TYR A 25 3.69 14.21 2.80
N LYS A 26 4.66 15.12 3.03
CA LYS A 26 5.74 14.90 4.00
C LYS A 26 5.56 15.65 5.32
N ASN A 27 6.34 15.19 6.28
CA ASN A 27 6.34 15.63 7.67
C ASN A 27 6.79 17.10 7.75
N LYS A 28 6.29 17.86 8.75
CA LYS A 28 6.75 19.21 9.09
C LYS A 28 8.28 19.32 9.28
N LEU A 29 8.96 18.19 9.45
CA LEU A 29 10.42 18.09 9.57
C LEU A 29 11.17 18.19 8.21
N LEU A 30 10.50 18.09 7.06
CA LEU A 30 11.12 18.27 5.74
C LEU A 30 10.58 19.53 5.07
N GLN A 31 11.44 20.53 4.89
CA GLN A 31 11.02 21.82 4.34
C GLN A 31 12.07 22.40 3.41
N PHE A 32 11.62 23.07 2.36
CA PHE A 32 12.50 23.86 1.50
C PHE A 32 12.88 25.17 2.20
N GLY A 33 14.17 25.47 2.20
CA GLY A 33 14.69 26.76 2.65
C GLY A 33 14.42 27.88 1.65
N LYS A 34 14.71 29.13 2.04
CA LYS A 34 14.62 30.30 1.15
C LYS A 34 15.58 30.23 -0.04
N ASP A 35 16.65 29.45 0.10
CA ASP A 35 17.65 29.14 -0.92
C ASP A 35 17.20 28.02 -1.87
N GLY A 36 15.97 27.50 -1.73
CA GLY A 36 15.43 26.46 -2.59
C GLY A 36 15.92 25.05 -2.25
N ASN A 37 16.88 24.89 -1.34
CA ASN A 37 17.39 23.60 -0.89
C ASN A 37 16.42 22.89 0.07
N LEU A 38 16.40 21.56 0.05
CA LEU A 38 15.60 20.77 0.99
C LEU A 38 16.38 20.53 2.28
N TYR A 39 15.69 20.70 3.42
CA TYR A 39 16.28 20.48 4.73
C TYR A 39 15.45 19.55 5.59
N PHE A 40 16.15 18.75 6.38
CA PHE A 40 15.59 18.00 7.50
C PHE A 40 15.81 18.75 8.82
N TRP A 41 14.71 19.06 9.51
CA TRP A 41 14.67 19.67 10.83
C TRP A 41 14.52 18.57 11.86
N SER A 42 15.62 18.17 12.49
CA SER A 42 15.57 17.20 13.58
C SER A 42 15.00 17.85 14.84
N LYS A 43 14.15 17.13 15.58
CA LYS A 43 13.77 17.54 16.95
C LYS A 43 14.95 17.42 17.94
N TYR A 44 16.01 16.71 17.56
CA TYR A 44 17.13 16.34 18.42
C TYR A 44 18.43 17.13 18.13
N LYS A 45 18.49 17.85 17.01
CA LYS A 45 19.63 18.71 16.64
C LYS A 45 19.09 20.10 16.28
N LYS A 46 19.76 21.15 16.76
CA LYS A 46 19.40 22.54 16.44
C LYS A 46 19.63 22.87 14.97
N ASP A 47 20.65 22.27 14.37
CA ASP A 47 21.03 22.58 12.99
C ASP A 47 20.20 21.80 11.97
N LYS A 48 19.77 22.52 10.93
CA LYS A 48 19.11 21.93 9.77
C LYS A 48 20.11 21.08 8.99
N MET A 49 19.69 19.88 8.59
CA MET A 49 20.52 18.98 7.78
C MET A 49 20.14 19.13 6.32
N LEU A 50 21.10 19.44 5.45
CA LEU A 50 20.87 19.47 4.00
C LEU A 50 20.50 18.07 3.53
N VAL A 51 19.51 18.01 2.65
CA VAL A 51 19.00 16.78 2.06
C VAL A 51 19.31 16.78 0.58
N SER A 52 19.91 15.69 0.10
CA SER A 52 20.05 15.37 -1.31
C SER A 52 19.02 14.32 -1.73
N ILE A 53 18.27 14.61 -2.80
CA ILE A 53 17.35 13.64 -3.38
C ILE A 53 18.02 13.01 -4.59
N ASN A 54 18.35 11.73 -4.48
CA ASN A 54 18.72 10.93 -5.65
C ASN A 54 17.49 10.24 -6.23
N ILE A 55 17.11 10.62 -7.46
CA ILE A 55 15.98 10.03 -8.18
C ILE A 55 16.49 8.84 -8.98
N GLN A 56 16.09 7.64 -8.55
CA GLN A 56 16.25 6.43 -9.35
C GLN A 56 15.06 6.28 -10.30
N GLN A 57 15.35 6.09 -11.60
CA GLN A 57 14.36 5.80 -12.64
C GLN A 57 14.17 4.29 -12.80
N ILE A 58 12.93 3.86 -13.02
CA ILE A 58 12.58 2.52 -13.49
C ILE A 58 11.91 2.62 -14.87
N ASP A 59 12.46 1.90 -15.83
CA ASP A 59 11.91 1.67 -17.16
C ASP A 59 11.46 0.21 -17.28
N LEU A 60 10.15 -0.02 -17.30
CA LEU A 60 9.58 -1.37 -17.41
C LEU A 60 9.67 -1.96 -18.83
N GLU A 61 10.07 -1.16 -19.83
CA GLU A 61 10.30 -1.63 -21.21
C GLU A 61 11.73 -2.16 -21.39
N ASN A 62 12.64 -1.82 -20.48
CA ASN A 62 13.99 -2.33 -20.46
C ASN A 62 14.05 -3.64 -19.64
N ASP A 63 14.49 -4.73 -20.26
CA ASP A 63 14.51 -6.07 -19.64
C ASP A 63 15.31 -6.12 -18.33
N GLU A 64 16.48 -5.45 -18.26
CA GLU A 64 17.30 -5.42 -17.05
C GLU A 64 16.58 -4.69 -15.89
N GLN A 65 15.96 -3.55 -16.18
CA GLN A 65 15.20 -2.79 -15.19
C GLN A 65 13.88 -3.47 -14.81
N PHE A 66 13.24 -4.18 -15.74
CA PHE A 66 12.11 -5.06 -15.45
C PHE A 66 12.52 -6.19 -14.49
N ASP A 67 13.62 -6.89 -14.78
CA ASP A 67 14.16 -7.96 -13.92
C ASP A 67 14.54 -7.44 -12.53
N ASN A 68 15.15 -6.26 -12.46
CA ASN A 68 15.48 -5.63 -11.19
C ASN A 68 14.21 -5.26 -10.41
N THR A 69 13.17 -4.78 -11.09
CA THR A 69 11.85 -4.52 -10.49
C THR A 69 11.24 -5.81 -9.94
N MET A 70 11.29 -6.90 -10.70
CA MET A 70 10.81 -8.21 -10.26
C MET A 70 11.61 -8.75 -9.08
N LYS A 71 12.93 -8.53 -9.03
CA LYS A 71 13.77 -8.87 -7.85
C LYS A 71 13.33 -8.10 -6.61
N LEU A 72 13.02 -6.80 -6.73
CA LEU A 72 12.51 -6.00 -5.60
C LEU A 72 11.18 -6.56 -5.06
N ILE A 73 10.28 -6.98 -5.95
CA ILE A 73 8.99 -7.57 -5.56
C ILE A 73 9.17 -8.96 -4.94
N LYS A 74 10.02 -9.82 -5.53
CA LYS A 74 10.36 -11.14 -4.98
C LYS A 74 10.95 -11.01 -3.58
N ASN A 75 11.92 -10.12 -3.40
CA ASN A 75 12.49 -9.84 -2.08
C ASN A 75 11.43 -9.38 -1.06
N ALA A 76 10.41 -8.63 -1.49
CA ALA A 76 9.32 -8.19 -0.62
C ALA A 76 8.41 -9.36 -0.23
N LEU A 77 8.11 -10.26 -1.16
CA LEU A 77 7.38 -11.50 -0.89
C LEU A 77 8.14 -12.40 0.07
N ASP A 78 9.42 -12.67 -0.20
CA ASP A 78 10.27 -13.53 0.62
C ASP A 78 10.37 -13.01 2.06
N THR A 79 10.55 -11.70 2.20
CA THR A 79 10.53 -11.04 3.52
C THR A 79 9.17 -11.20 4.19
N ALA A 80 8.08 -10.99 3.45
CA ALA A 80 6.73 -11.15 3.98
C ALA A 80 6.47 -12.58 4.46
N PHE A 81 6.77 -13.60 3.65
CA PHE A 81 6.61 -15.01 4.02
C PHE A 81 7.45 -15.40 5.23
N LYS A 82 8.72 -14.99 5.24
CA LYS A 82 9.65 -15.32 6.33
C LYS A 82 9.23 -14.71 7.66
N ASP A 83 8.81 -13.44 7.65
CA ASP A 83 8.60 -12.68 8.88
C ASP A 83 7.12 -12.57 9.30
N ILE A 84 6.16 -13.07 8.51
CA ILE A 84 4.72 -12.91 8.78
C ILE A 84 4.35 -13.43 10.17
N ASN A 85 4.83 -14.59 10.59
CA ASN A 85 4.48 -15.16 11.90
C ASN A 85 5.07 -14.36 13.07
N LYS A 86 6.22 -13.71 12.87
CA LYS A 86 6.87 -12.86 13.88
C LYS A 86 6.15 -11.53 14.03
N LYS A 87 5.66 -10.98 12.92
CA LYS A 87 5.04 -9.65 12.87
C LYS A 87 3.53 -9.67 13.07
N PHE A 88 2.89 -10.73 12.60
CA PHE A 88 1.46 -10.98 12.62
C PHE A 88 1.18 -12.40 13.12
N PRO A 89 1.21 -12.62 14.45
CA PRO A 89 0.96 -13.93 15.04
C PRO A 89 -0.33 -14.57 14.53
N LYS A 90 -0.30 -15.89 14.41
CA LYS A 90 -1.46 -16.69 14.02
C LYS A 90 -2.60 -16.50 15.02
N LYS A 91 -3.79 -16.20 14.50
CA LYS A 91 -5.08 -16.20 15.20
C LYS A 91 -5.82 -17.54 14.99
N HIS A 92 -5.55 -18.20 13.86
CA HIS A 92 -6.06 -19.53 13.52
C HIS A 92 -4.90 -20.48 13.16
N SER A 93 -5.08 -21.78 13.34
CA SER A 93 -4.03 -22.78 13.07
C SER A 93 -3.54 -22.74 11.62
N ASP A 94 -4.48 -22.52 10.69
CA ASP A 94 -4.30 -22.49 9.24
C ASP A 94 -4.01 -21.08 8.68
N ASP A 95 -3.72 -20.11 9.55
CA ASP A 95 -3.26 -18.80 9.11
C ASP A 95 -1.97 -18.93 8.29
N TYR A 96 -1.97 -18.27 7.13
CA TYR A 96 -0.86 -18.22 6.17
C TYR A 96 -0.50 -19.57 5.55
N GLU A 97 -1.37 -20.57 5.65
CA GLU A 97 -1.27 -21.78 4.84
C GLU A 97 -1.69 -21.49 3.40
N LEU A 98 -0.78 -21.72 2.45
CA LEU A 98 -1.02 -21.51 1.03
C LEU A 98 -1.99 -22.55 0.45
N ILE A 99 -2.95 -22.09 -0.36
CA ILE A 99 -3.86 -22.96 -1.14
C ILE A 99 -3.13 -23.54 -2.35
N LYS A 100 -2.22 -22.76 -2.95
CA LYS A 100 -1.34 -23.14 -4.07
C LYS A 100 0.06 -22.59 -3.79
N GLY A 101 1.10 -23.27 -4.30
CA GLY A 101 2.49 -22.87 -4.07
C GLY A 101 2.82 -21.42 -4.46
N GLU A 102 3.90 -20.88 -3.88
CA GLU A 102 4.35 -19.48 -3.99
C GLU A 102 4.58 -19.03 -5.44
N ASN A 103 5.07 -19.92 -6.31
CA ASN A 103 5.26 -19.65 -7.73
C ASN A 103 3.96 -19.16 -8.42
N SER A 104 2.79 -19.56 -7.91
CA SER A 104 1.51 -19.09 -8.44
C SER A 104 1.21 -17.62 -8.14
N ILE A 105 1.91 -17.02 -7.18
CA ILE A 105 1.82 -15.59 -6.84
C ILE A 105 2.79 -14.81 -7.72
N ILE A 106 4.05 -15.26 -7.77
CA ILE A 106 5.11 -14.64 -8.57
C ILE A 106 4.71 -14.57 -10.05
N ASN A 107 4.29 -15.71 -10.63
CA ASN A 107 3.88 -15.75 -12.04
C ASN A 107 2.67 -14.83 -12.32
N LYS A 108 1.76 -14.69 -11.36
CA LYS A 108 0.60 -13.78 -11.50
C LYS A 108 1.05 -12.32 -11.54
N ILE A 109 2.01 -11.95 -10.69
CA ILE A 109 2.57 -10.59 -10.63
C ILE A 109 3.38 -10.30 -11.89
N GLU A 110 4.21 -11.24 -12.31
CA GLU A 110 5.05 -11.10 -13.51
C GLU A 110 4.18 -10.88 -14.75
N ASN A 111 3.17 -11.73 -14.96
CA ASN A 111 2.22 -11.58 -16.05
C ASN A 111 1.46 -10.24 -15.97
N LEU A 112 1.02 -9.85 -14.77
CA LEU A 112 0.34 -8.57 -14.56
C LEU A 112 1.22 -7.40 -15.03
N ILE A 113 2.47 -7.33 -14.57
CA ILE A 113 3.35 -6.22 -14.94
C ILE A 113 3.68 -6.28 -16.42
N PHE A 114 3.96 -7.46 -16.96
CA PHE A 114 4.28 -7.63 -18.38
C PHE A 114 3.15 -7.15 -19.30
N TYR A 115 1.91 -7.58 -19.04
CA TYR A 115 0.76 -7.22 -19.88
C TYR A 115 0.20 -5.84 -19.61
N GLU A 116 0.30 -5.33 -18.37
CA GLU A 116 -0.25 -4.04 -18.01
C GLU A 116 0.78 -2.91 -18.01
N ARG A 117 2.06 -3.15 -18.36
CA ARG A 117 3.14 -2.14 -18.30
C ARG A 117 2.79 -0.80 -18.94
N ASP A 118 1.99 -0.81 -20.01
CA ASP A 118 1.60 0.41 -20.71
C ASP A 118 0.67 1.30 -19.90
N SER A 119 -0.13 0.70 -19.03
CA SER A 119 -1.08 1.35 -18.13
C SER A 119 -0.51 1.73 -16.77
N ILE A 120 0.78 1.46 -16.52
CA ILE A 120 1.46 1.81 -15.28
C ILE A 120 2.13 3.17 -15.48
N ASN A 121 1.54 4.24 -14.93
CA ASN A 121 1.99 5.61 -15.19
C ASN A 121 2.97 6.12 -14.14
N ASP A 122 2.81 5.70 -12.89
CA ASP A 122 3.67 6.09 -11.78
C ASP A 122 4.02 4.91 -10.86
N ILE A 123 4.98 5.11 -9.96
CA ILE A 123 5.43 4.04 -9.07
C ILE A 123 4.32 3.49 -8.16
N PHE A 124 3.31 4.32 -7.84
CA PHE A 124 2.17 3.89 -7.03
C PHE A 124 1.11 3.15 -7.85
N ASP A 125 1.01 3.36 -9.17
CA ASP A 125 0.28 2.46 -10.06
C ASP A 125 0.87 1.06 -9.99
N LEU A 126 2.20 0.94 -10.09
CA LEU A 126 2.89 -0.35 -10.01
C LEU A 126 2.60 -1.02 -8.65
N ILE A 127 2.88 -0.32 -7.55
CA ILE A 127 2.70 -0.84 -6.19
C ILE A 127 1.24 -1.22 -5.94
N SER A 128 0.29 -0.39 -6.34
CA SER A 128 -1.14 -0.66 -6.12
C SER A 128 -1.65 -1.84 -6.95
N LYS A 129 -1.27 -1.95 -8.23
CA LYS A 129 -1.63 -3.10 -9.09
C LYS A 129 -1.09 -4.41 -8.52
N VAL A 130 0.19 -4.44 -8.12
CA VAL A 130 0.80 -5.62 -7.49
C VAL A 130 0.08 -5.97 -6.17
N PHE A 131 -0.15 -4.98 -5.30
CA PHE A 131 -0.86 -5.19 -4.04
C PHE A 131 -2.28 -5.73 -4.23
N ILE A 132 -3.06 -5.13 -5.14
CA ILE A 132 -4.44 -5.54 -5.45
C ILE A 132 -4.47 -6.97 -6.00
N SER A 133 -3.52 -7.33 -6.86
CA SER A 133 -3.43 -8.68 -7.44
C SER A 133 -3.26 -9.78 -6.37
N ILE A 134 -2.53 -9.50 -5.29
CA ILE A 134 -2.42 -10.41 -4.14
C ILE A 134 -3.68 -10.35 -3.27
N LEU A 135 -4.20 -9.14 -3.01
CA LEU A 135 -5.38 -8.92 -2.18
C LEU A 135 -6.61 -9.68 -2.70
N GLU A 136 -6.85 -9.63 -4.00
CA GLU A 136 -7.94 -10.38 -4.69
C GLU A 136 -7.59 -11.86 -4.88
N GLY A 137 -6.31 -12.23 -4.79
CA GLY A 137 -5.82 -13.56 -5.11
C GLY A 137 -6.16 -14.64 -4.08
N HIS A 138 -6.57 -14.25 -2.87
CA HIS A 138 -6.96 -15.15 -1.77
C HIS A 138 -6.09 -16.42 -1.69
N LYS A 139 -4.77 -16.22 -1.63
CA LYS A 139 -3.78 -17.31 -1.79
C LYS A 139 -3.60 -18.17 -0.55
N PHE A 140 -4.12 -17.73 0.59
CA PHE A 140 -4.04 -18.42 1.86
C PHE A 140 -5.40 -18.93 2.30
N ARG A 141 -5.44 -20.01 3.09
CA ARG A 141 -6.66 -20.49 3.75
C ARG A 141 -7.23 -19.43 4.69
N ASN A 142 -6.38 -18.92 5.58
CA ASN A 142 -6.67 -17.79 6.46
C ASN A 142 -5.51 -16.78 6.49
N GLY A 143 -5.77 -15.59 7.06
CA GLY A 143 -4.72 -14.56 7.22
C GLY A 143 -4.42 -13.72 5.98
N ASN A 144 -5.12 -13.89 4.84
CA ASN A 144 -4.87 -13.15 3.59
C ASN A 144 -4.69 -11.64 3.77
N LYS A 145 -5.59 -10.97 4.52
CA LYS A 145 -5.55 -9.50 4.72
C LYS A 145 -4.29 -9.06 5.48
N ARG A 146 -3.93 -9.80 6.54
CA ARG A 146 -2.72 -9.55 7.35
C ARG A 146 -1.46 -9.75 6.52
N PHE A 147 -1.41 -10.83 5.73
CA PHE A 147 -0.32 -11.07 4.80
C PHE A 147 -0.21 -9.94 3.76
N CYS A 148 -1.31 -9.59 3.09
CA CYS A 148 -1.30 -8.56 2.04
C CYS A 148 -0.82 -7.21 2.60
N PHE A 149 -1.25 -6.85 3.80
CA PHE A 149 -0.79 -5.63 4.45
C PHE A 149 0.69 -5.66 4.78
N PHE A 150 1.18 -6.77 5.35
CA PHE A 150 2.59 -6.91 5.65
C PHE A 150 3.44 -6.90 4.38
N PHE A 151 2.98 -7.59 3.34
CA PHE A 151 3.58 -7.53 2.01
C PHE A 151 3.63 -6.11 1.46
N LEU A 152 2.56 -5.31 1.56
CA LEU A 152 2.56 -3.91 1.14
C LEU A 152 3.65 -3.10 1.86
N ILE A 153 3.84 -3.33 3.16
CA ILE A 153 4.90 -2.67 3.94
C ILE A 153 6.29 -3.06 3.40
N CYS A 154 6.54 -4.36 3.19
CA CYS A 154 7.79 -4.86 2.61
C CYS A 154 8.03 -4.33 1.20
N LEU A 155 6.97 -4.28 0.38
CA LEU A 155 7.01 -3.81 -0.99
C LEU A 155 7.39 -2.32 -1.03
N LEU A 156 6.69 -1.48 -0.26
CA LEU A 156 7.01 -0.08 -0.11
C LEU A 156 8.46 0.12 0.32
N PHE A 157 8.92 -0.65 1.32
CA PHE A 157 10.30 -0.55 1.80
C PHE A 157 11.33 -0.82 0.71
N ASN A 158 11.13 -1.86 -0.10
CA ASN A 158 12.02 -2.20 -1.21
C ASN A 158 12.01 -1.14 -2.32
N PHE A 159 10.91 -0.40 -2.49
CA PHE A 159 10.82 0.76 -3.37
C PHE A 159 11.28 2.09 -2.72
N ASN A 160 11.93 2.02 -1.55
CA ASN A 160 12.40 3.18 -0.76
C ASN A 160 11.27 4.06 -0.20
N PHE A 161 10.16 3.45 0.20
CA PHE A 161 9.06 4.10 0.91
C PHE A 161 8.80 3.47 2.29
N TYR A 162 8.36 4.26 3.28
CA TYR A 162 7.82 3.77 4.54
C TYR A 162 6.31 3.96 4.58
N PHE A 163 5.59 3.02 5.18
CA PHE A 163 4.17 3.19 5.45
C PHE A 163 3.93 3.98 6.75
N LYS A 164 3.12 5.05 6.71
CA LYS A 164 2.82 6.00 7.80
C LYS A 164 2.10 5.40 9.01
N ALA A 165 1.64 4.15 8.94
CA ALA A 165 0.98 3.51 10.09
C ALA A 165 1.90 3.36 11.31
N SER A 166 3.20 3.65 11.18
CA SER A 166 4.10 3.82 12.31
C SER A 166 3.90 5.17 12.99
N ASN A 167 3.33 5.12 14.20
CA ASN A 167 3.65 6.09 15.22
C ASN A 167 5.18 6.08 15.37
N PHE A 168 5.86 7.09 14.84
CA PHE A 168 7.33 7.13 14.77
C PHE A 168 7.98 7.03 16.17
N ASP A 169 7.23 7.33 17.22
CA ASP A 169 7.68 7.27 18.62
C ASP A 169 7.81 5.83 19.16
N SER A 170 7.18 4.82 18.53
CA SER A 170 7.34 3.40 18.92
C SER A 170 8.57 2.72 18.30
N ILE A 171 9.26 3.39 17.36
CA ILE A 171 10.43 2.87 16.62
C ILE A 171 11.64 2.61 17.55
N LYS A 172 11.69 3.24 18.74
CA LYS A 172 12.79 3.04 19.70
C LYS A 172 12.68 1.77 20.54
N LYS A 173 11.58 1.02 20.47
CA LYS A 173 11.46 -0.27 21.17
C LYS A 173 11.49 -1.41 20.16
N GLU A 174 12.66 -2.06 20.10
CA GLU A 174 12.82 -3.33 19.40
C GLU A 174 11.71 -4.29 19.82
N ASN A 175 11.01 -4.88 18.83
CA ASN A 175 9.98 -5.94 18.90
C ASN A 175 8.48 -5.59 18.84
N THR A 176 8.01 -4.35 18.82
CA THR A 176 6.54 -4.06 18.80
C THR A 176 6.00 -3.31 17.57
N TYR A 177 6.76 -3.20 16.48
CA TYR A 177 6.40 -2.36 15.32
C TYR A 177 5.08 -2.73 14.59
N LEU A 178 4.58 -3.97 14.70
CA LEU A 178 3.48 -4.46 13.84
C LEU A 178 2.33 -5.15 14.56
N THR A 179 2.41 -5.33 15.88
CA THR A 179 1.34 -5.96 16.67
C THR A 179 0.07 -5.12 16.78
N GLU A 180 0.15 -3.81 16.48
CA GLU A 180 -0.99 -2.93 16.37
C GLU A 180 -1.05 -2.35 14.95
N ILE A 181 -1.56 -3.12 13.98
CA ILE A 181 -2.27 -2.45 12.88
C ILE A 181 -3.33 -1.60 13.58
N SER A 182 -3.30 -0.28 13.39
CA SER A 182 -4.35 0.53 14.00
C SER A 182 -5.67 0.03 13.44
N TYR A 183 -6.67 -0.12 14.30
CA TYR A 183 -8.03 -0.54 13.95
C TYR A 183 -8.53 0.07 12.62
N LYS A 184 -8.13 1.31 12.34
CA LYS A 184 -8.38 2.00 11.08
C LYS A 184 -7.85 1.29 9.83
N GLN A 185 -6.60 0.81 9.80
CA GLN A 185 -6.09 0.15 8.58
C GLN A 185 -6.68 -1.26 8.40
N GLU A 186 -6.98 -1.99 9.48
CA GLU A 186 -7.73 -3.25 9.37
C GLU A 186 -9.12 -3.00 8.77
N ASN A 187 -9.78 -1.93 9.19
CA ASN A 187 -11.08 -1.51 8.67
C ASN A 187 -10.99 -1.09 7.18
N ASP A 188 -9.99 -0.28 6.81
CA ASP A 188 -9.75 0.11 5.42
C ASP A 188 -9.55 -1.14 4.52
N LEU A 189 -8.70 -2.08 4.94
CA LEU A 189 -8.44 -3.34 4.21
C LEU A 189 -9.69 -4.23 4.11
N PHE A 190 -10.44 -4.36 5.22
CA PHE A 190 -11.70 -5.10 5.22
C PHE A 190 -12.66 -4.51 4.19
N CYS A 191 -12.77 -3.18 4.14
CA CYS A 191 -13.68 -2.54 3.22
C CYS A 191 -13.20 -2.60 1.77
N PHE A 192 -11.90 -2.49 1.52
CA PHE A 192 -11.33 -2.70 0.18
C PHE A 192 -11.64 -4.10 -0.35
N VAL A 193 -11.36 -5.16 0.42
CA VAL A 193 -11.65 -6.54 0.00
C VAL A 193 -13.14 -6.73 -0.28
N THR A 194 -14.00 -6.17 0.57
CA THR A 194 -15.44 -6.30 0.42
C THR A 194 -15.94 -5.60 -0.85
N ARG A 195 -15.46 -4.39 -1.12
CA ARG A 195 -15.85 -3.60 -2.31
C ARG A 195 -15.21 -4.10 -3.60
N LEU A 196 -14.06 -4.78 -3.53
CA LEU A 196 -13.44 -5.47 -4.66
C LEU A 196 -14.13 -6.80 -5.00
N SER A 197 -14.96 -7.36 -4.13
CA SER A 197 -15.64 -8.63 -4.41
C SER A 197 -16.61 -8.52 -5.60
N ASN A 198 -16.88 -9.65 -6.27
CA ASN A 198 -17.83 -9.75 -7.39
C ASN A 198 -19.31 -9.76 -6.93
N ARG A 199 -19.62 -9.15 -5.78
CA ARG A 199 -20.97 -9.11 -5.20
C ARG A 199 -21.76 -7.92 -5.74
N THR A 200 -23.06 -8.07 -5.95
CA THR A 200 -23.93 -6.93 -6.28
C THR A 200 -24.13 -6.04 -5.05
N PHE A 201 -24.71 -4.84 -5.25
CA PHE A 201 -25.05 -3.98 -4.11
C PHE A 201 -26.03 -4.68 -3.14
N GLU A 202 -27.05 -5.38 -3.65
CA GLU A 202 -28.01 -6.10 -2.81
C GLU A 202 -27.35 -7.24 -2.03
N ASP A 203 -26.40 -7.96 -2.62
CA ASP A 203 -25.63 -8.98 -1.88
C ASP A 203 -24.81 -8.37 -0.74
N LEU A 204 -24.17 -7.23 -0.99
CA LEU A 204 -23.38 -6.53 0.02
C LEU A 204 -24.25 -5.98 1.15
N LYS A 205 -25.45 -5.48 0.82
CA LYS A 205 -26.45 -5.06 1.78
C LYS A 205 -26.88 -6.21 2.68
N LEU A 206 -27.24 -7.36 2.12
CA LEU A 206 -27.59 -8.53 2.93
C LEU A 206 -26.43 -9.01 3.82
N LEU A 207 -25.19 -8.90 3.36
CA LEU A 207 -24.00 -9.33 4.10
C LEU A 207 -23.64 -8.40 5.27
N LEU A 208 -23.81 -7.08 5.07
CA LEU A 208 -23.27 -6.03 5.93
C LEU A 208 -24.31 -5.20 6.69
N ASP A 209 -25.62 -5.39 6.44
CA ASP A 209 -26.66 -4.59 7.09
C ASP A 209 -26.55 -4.71 8.63
N PRO A 210 -26.23 -3.61 9.34
CA PRO A 210 -25.98 -3.63 10.76
C PRO A 210 -27.26 -3.84 11.59
N ARG A 211 -28.45 -3.72 10.98
CA ARG A 211 -29.76 -3.86 11.66
C ARG A 211 -30.02 -5.24 12.29
N ASN A 212 -29.10 -6.19 12.11
CA ASN A 212 -29.21 -7.55 12.63
C ASN A 212 -28.20 -7.91 13.74
N LYS A 213 -27.38 -6.98 14.28
CA LYS A 213 -26.22 -7.37 15.12
C LYS A 213 -25.90 -6.40 16.28
N ASP A 214 -25.32 -6.95 17.34
CA ASP A 214 -25.01 -6.31 18.63
C ASP A 214 -23.78 -5.37 18.55
N ASP A 215 -23.94 -4.09 18.92
CA ASP A 215 -23.03 -2.97 18.59
C ASP A 215 -21.69 -2.95 19.36
N ASN A 216 -21.50 -3.82 20.36
CA ASN A 216 -20.32 -3.79 21.24
C ASN A 216 -19.09 -4.57 20.72
N ASN A 217 -19.14 -5.13 19.50
CA ASN A 217 -18.04 -5.94 18.95
C ASN A 217 -17.24 -5.16 17.89
N GLN A 218 -15.91 -5.16 18.01
CA GLN A 218 -14.96 -4.55 17.06
C GLN A 218 -15.23 -4.96 15.60
N VAL A 219 -15.62 -6.22 15.37
CA VAL A 219 -15.99 -6.71 14.03
C VAL A 219 -17.25 -6.03 13.50
N GLN A 220 -18.24 -5.76 14.36
CA GLN A 220 -19.47 -5.07 13.97
C GLN A 220 -19.21 -3.61 13.63
N GLN A 221 -18.31 -2.96 14.37
CA GLN A 221 -17.89 -1.61 14.04
C GLN A 221 -17.19 -1.55 12.66
N MET A 222 -16.36 -2.55 12.30
CA MET A 222 -15.77 -2.63 10.95
C MET A 222 -16.83 -2.83 9.88
N ILE A 223 -17.80 -3.72 10.14
CA ILE A 223 -18.94 -3.97 9.24
C ILE A 223 -19.75 -2.69 9.04
N SER A 224 -20.13 -2.01 10.11
CA SER A 224 -20.92 -0.77 10.09
C SER A 224 -20.19 0.38 9.37
N ASN A 225 -18.88 0.52 9.60
CA ASN A 225 -18.06 1.51 8.90
C ASN A 225 -18.00 1.22 7.40
N CYS A 226 -17.80 -0.04 7.00
CA CYS A 226 -17.77 -0.39 5.59
C CYS A 226 -19.15 -0.26 4.92
N TRP A 227 -20.21 -0.65 5.62
CA TRP A 227 -21.58 -0.47 5.17
C TRP A 227 -21.88 1.01 4.89
N THR A 228 -21.49 1.90 5.79
CA THR A 228 -21.64 3.35 5.61
C THR A 228 -20.95 3.83 4.33
N ILE A 229 -19.75 3.33 4.03
CA ILE A 229 -19.04 3.65 2.80
C ILE A 229 -19.79 3.14 1.57
N ILE A 230 -20.20 1.87 1.57
CA ILE A 230 -20.91 1.24 0.45
C ILE A 230 -22.23 1.95 0.17
N ASN A 231 -23.02 2.21 1.21
CA ASN A 231 -24.32 2.87 1.08
C ASN A 231 -24.21 4.32 0.59
N ASN A 232 -23.15 5.05 0.98
CA ASN A 232 -22.99 6.44 0.59
C ASN A 232 -22.25 6.63 -0.74
N LYS A 233 -21.34 5.73 -1.09
CA LYS A 233 -20.43 5.90 -2.23
C LYS A 233 -20.64 4.92 -3.37
N ASP A 234 -21.20 3.75 -3.10
CA ASP A 234 -21.30 2.67 -4.08
C ASP A 234 -22.75 2.28 -4.38
N PHE A 235 -23.72 3.00 -3.82
CA PHE A 235 -25.14 2.83 -4.13
C PHE A 235 -25.38 2.92 -5.64
N ASN A 236 -26.06 1.93 -6.20
CA ASN A 236 -26.35 1.77 -7.62
C ASN A 236 -25.14 1.68 -8.56
N LEU A 237 -23.91 1.51 -8.06
CA LEU A 237 -22.78 1.21 -8.95
C LEU A 237 -22.82 -0.24 -9.40
N SER A 238 -22.54 -0.48 -10.68
CA SER A 238 -22.24 -1.83 -11.17
C SER A 238 -20.95 -2.35 -10.51
N THR A 239 -20.78 -3.68 -10.49
CA THR A 239 -19.58 -4.33 -9.94
C THR A 239 -18.29 -3.75 -10.54
N ASP A 240 -18.23 -3.59 -11.86
CA ASP A 240 -17.03 -3.12 -12.56
C ASP A 240 -16.70 -1.65 -12.25
N ILE A 241 -17.73 -0.79 -12.19
CA ILE A 241 -17.55 0.63 -11.85
C ILE A 241 -17.08 0.76 -10.41
N ARG A 242 -17.68 -0.01 -9.49
CA ARG A 242 -17.27 -0.03 -8.07
C ARG A 242 -15.83 -0.51 -7.94
N GLN A 243 -15.45 -1.61 -8.57
CA GLN A 243 -14.09 -2.14 -8.51
C GLN A 243 -13.08 -1.14 -9.06
N THR A 244 -13.36 -0.53 -10.22
CA THR A 244 -12.50 0.52 -10.80
C THR A 244 -12.29 1.69 -9.83
N LYS A 245 -13.37 2.16 -9.21
CA LYS A 245 -13.30 3.21 -8.19
C LYS A 245 -12.46 2.80 -6.98
N VAL A 246 -12.67 1.59 -6.47
CA VAL A 246 -11.94 1.07 -5.30
C VAL A 246 -10.45 0.90 -5.60
N LYS A 247 -10.09 0.42 -6.79
CA LYS A 247 -8.67 0.31 -7.21
C LYS A 247 -7.98 1.68 -7.18
N LYS A 248 -8.66 2.73 -7.64
CA LYS A 248 -8.17 4.12 -7.53
C LYS A 248 -8.05 4.57 -6.07
N GLU A 249 -9.05 4.32 -5.24
CA GLU A 249 -9.02 4.67 -3.81
C GLU A 249 -7.88 3.96 -3.06
N ILE A 250 -7.56 2.70 -3.42
CA ILE A 250 -6.43 1.95 -2.86
C ILE A 250 -5.10 2.64 -3.23
N LYS A 251 -4.91 3.02 -4.49
CA LYS A 251 -3.71 3.77 -4.92
C LYS A 251 -3.56 5.05 -4.11
N GLU A 252 -4.62 5.86 -4.01
CA GLU A 252 -4.63 7.11 -3.25
C GLU A 252 -4.33 6.88 -1.76
N TRP A 253 -4.88 5.80 -1.19
CA TRP A 253 -4.62 5.39 0.19
C TRP A 253 -3.15 5.00 0.41
N ILE A 254 -2.55 4.22 -0.48
CA ILE A 254 -1.12 3.87 -0.42
C ILE A 254 -0.27 5.14 -0.52
N GLN A 255 -0.55 6.01 -1.50
CA GLN A 255 0.16 7.28 -1.69
C GLN A 255 0.11 8.16 -0.44
N LYS A 256 -1.10 8.38 0.11
CA LYS A 256 -1.31 9.21 1.30
C LYS A 256 -0.57 8.65 2.51
N ASN A 257 -0.50 7.32 2.62
CA ASN A 257 0.15 6.62 3.71
C ASN A 257 1.63 6.29 3.43
N SER A 258 2.27 6.84 2.39
CA SER A 258 3.67 6.58 2.09
C SER A 258 4.59 7.77 2.43
N LEU A 259 5.76 7.48 3.00
CA LEU A 259 6.88 8.39 3.29
C LEU A 259 8.13 7.92 2.54
N PHE A 260 9.13 8.78 2.32
CA PHE A 260 10.39 8.32 1.70
C PHE A 260 11.27 7.64 2.75
N SER A 261 11.90 6.51 2.40
CA SER A 261 12.62 5.68 3.37
C SER A 261 14.07 6.05 3.59
N LYS A 262 14.71 6.57 2.54
CA LYS A 262 16.05 7.14 2.59
C LYS A 262 16.03 8.49 1.90
N ILE A 263 16.39 9.48 2.68
CA ILE A 263 16.73 10.81 2.23
C ILE A 263 18.23 10.87 2.47
N TRP A 264 19.03 10.88 1.40
CA TRP A 264 20.49 10.92 1.51
C TRP A 264 20.96 12.34 1.77
#